data_AF-A0A1Q8LNG8-F1
#
_entry.id   AF-A0A1Q8LNG8-F1
#
_cell.length_a   1.000
_cell.length_b   1.000
_cell.length_c   1.000
_cell.angle_alpha   90.00
_cell.angle_beta   90.00
_cell.angle_gamma   90.00
#
_symmetry.space_group_name_H-M   'P 1'
#
loop_
_entity.id
_entity.type
_entity.pdbx_description
1 polymer ?
#
loop_
_entity_poly.entity_id
_entity_poly.type
_entity_poly.pdbx_seq_one_letter_code
_entity_poly.pdbx_strand_id
1 'polypeptide(L)'
;MASKAVAHSATTSKTREIAVASGIDPADEPSVDWGWHQNFHRGVPIAAAVVGVVLLLFTIGHPVSWTEFLFSAVPAVVCFIGAIAYPLHQRRRRL
;
A
#
# COMPACT_ATOMS: atom_id res chain seq x y z
N MET A 1 3.53 21.51 38.71
CA MET A 1 2.70 20.32 38.42
C MET A 1 1.74 20.51 37.25
N ALA A 2 1.04 21.66 37.13
CA ALA A 2 0.10 21.93 36.03
C ALA A 2 0.70 21.82 34.60
N SER A 3 1.95 22.25 34.39
CA SER A 3 2.59 22.20 33.06
C SER A 3 2.82 20.78 32.52
N LYS A 4 3.04 19.77 33.38
CA LYS A 4 3.18 18.37 32.94
C LYS A 4 1.85 17.78 32.51
N ALA A 5 0.76 18.14 33.19
CA ALA A 5 -0.58 17.66 32.85
C ALA A 5 -1.05 18.23 31.49
N VAL A 6 -0.80 19.51 31.23
CA VAL A 6 -1.12 20.15 29.95
C VAL A 6 -0.30 19.55 28.80
N ALA A 7 1.00 19.34 28.99
CA ALA A 7 1.85 18.69 28.00
C ALA A 7 1.38 17.26 27.68
N HIS A 8 0.98 16.50 28.70
CA HIS A 8 0.45 15.15 28.50
C HIS A 8 -0.89 15.16 27.74
N SER A 9 -1.80 16.10 28.05
CA SER A 9 -3.06 16.23 27.31
C SER A 9 -2.88 16.67 25.86
N ALA A 10 -1.89 17.52 25.58
CA ALA A 10 -1.57 17.98 24.23
C ALA A 10 -1.00 16.84 23.37
N THR A 11 -0.11 16.02 23.94
CA THR A 11 0.42 14.82 23.26
C THR A 11 -0.71 13.83 22.95
N THR A 12 -1.57 13.52 23.93
CA THR A 12 -2.70 12.60 23.72
C THR A 12 -3.71 13.10 22.68
N SER A 13 -3.98 14.41 22.62
CA SER A 13 -4.84 15.00 21.59
C SER A 13 -4.24 14.87 20.20
N LYS A 14 -2.94 15.16 20.06
CA LYS A 14 -2.23 15.07 18.77
C LYS A 14 -2.16 13.62 18.27
N THR A 15 -1.86 12.67 19.16
CA THR A 15 -1.89 11.23 18.87
C THR A 15 -3.28 10.78 18.40
N ARG A 16 -4.37 11.28 19.01
CA ARG A 16 -5.74 10.99 18.55
C ARG A 16 -6.06 11.58 17.18
N GLU A 17 -5.63 12.81 16.87
CA GLU A 17 -5.81 13.39 15.53
C GLU A 17 -5.06 12.59 14.47
N ILE A 18 -3.83 12.14 14.78
CA ILE A 18 -3.03 11.30 13.87
C ILE A 18 -3.69 9.93 13.69
N ALA A 19 -4.24 9.33 14.75
CA ALA A 19 -5.01 8.07 14.69
C ALA A 19 -6.24 8.17 13.79
N VAL A 20 -6.98 9.28 13.90
CA VAL A 20 -8.18 9.54 13.08
C VAL A 20 -7.80 9.77 11.61
N ALA A 21 -6.66 10.42 11.36
CA ALA A 21 -6.16 10.67 10.01
C ALA A 21 -5.56 9.41 9.33
N SER A 22 -4.89 8.54 10.08
CA SER A 22 -4.28 7.30 9.56
C SER A 22 -5.26 6.12 9.54
N GLY A 23 -6.30 6.15 10.38
CA GLY A 23 -7.22 5.05 10.60
C GLY A 23 -6.61 3.86 11.35
N ILE A 24 -5.46 4.05 11.99
CA ILE A 24 -4.69 3.04 12.74
C ILE A 24 -4.47 3.58 14.16
N ASP A 25 -4.70 2.76 15.18
CA ASP A 25 -4.43 3.13 16.57
C ASP A 25 -2.91 3.25 16.80
N PRO A 26 -2.40 4.41 17.24
CA PRO A 26 -0.99 4.61 17.58
C PRO A 26 -0.48 3.68 18.68
N ALA A 27 -1.38 3.04 19.44
CA ALA A 27 -1.03 2.01 20.41
C ALA A 27 -0.59 0.68 19.75
N ASP A 28 -1.10 0.36 18.57
CA ASP A 28 -0.78 -0.87 17.83
C ASP A 28 0.49 -0.71 16.98
N GLU A 29 0.73 0.49 16.41
CA GLU A 29 1.92 0.80 15.61
C GLU A 29 2.52 2.15 16.04
N PRO A 30 3.60 2.19 16.85
CA PRO A 30 4.22 3.44 17.33
C PRO A 30 4.89 4.25 16.22
N SER A 31 5.08 3.63 15.07
CA SER A 31 5.63 4.26 13.88
C SER A 31 4.65 5.28 13.27
N VAL A 32 3.36 5.24 13.62
CA VAL A 32 2.37 6.26 13.24
C VAL A 32 2.81 7.69 13.58
N ASP A 33 3.61 7.88 14.65
CA ASP A 33 4.04 9.20 15.14
C ASP A 33 5.01 9.96 14.21
N TRP A 34 5.75 9.30 13.31
CA TRP A 34 6.66 9.96 12.35
C TRP A 34 6.07 10.11 10.95
N GLY A 35 4.82 9.70 10.75
CA GLY A 35 4.01 10.08 9.59
C GLY A 35 4.17 9.24 8.31
N TRP A 36 5.10 8.28 8.27
CA TRP A 36 5.20 7.34 7.13
C TRP A 36 4.25 6.14 7.33
N HIS A 37 2.96 6.42 7.49
CA HIS A 37 1.92 5.40 7.61
C HIS A 37 0.75 5.77 6.70
N GLN A 38 0.96 5.59 5.41
CA GLN A 38 -0.08 5.69 4.40
C GLN A 38 -0.30 4.32 3.78
N ASN A 39 -1.36 3.64 4.18
CA ASN A 39 -1.84 2.46 3.46
C ASN A 39 -2.50 2.92 2.16
N PHE A 40 -1.76 2.85 1.05
CA PHE A 40 -2.24 3.20 -0.29
C PHE A 40 -3.16 2.11 -0.87
N HIS A 41 -4.32 1.88 -0.26
CA HIS A 41 -5.29 0.88 -0.69
C HIS A 41 -5.70 1.04 -2.17
N ARG A 42 -5.73 2.28 -2.67
CA ARG A 42 -6.01 2.60 -4.07
C ARG A 42 -4.75 2.63 -4.93
N GLY A 43 -3.59 2.95 -4.36
CA GLY A 43 -2.32 3.04 -5.09
C GLY A 43 -1.75 1.67 -5.45
N VAL A 44 -1.87 0.69 -4.56
CA VAL A 44 -1.39 -0.70 -4.79
C VAL A 44 -1.98 -1.33 -6.06
N PRO A 45 -3.31 -1.36 -6.29
CA PRO A 45 -3.87 -1.97 -7.50
C PRO A 45 -3.49 -1.21 -8.78
N ILE A 46 -3.38 0.12 -8.71
CA ILE A 46 -2.95 0.94 -9.85
C ILE A 46 -1.49 0.66 -10.18
N ALA A 47 -0.60 0.62 -9.18
CA ALA A 47 0.80 0.30 -9.36
C ALA A 47 0.98 -1.10 -9.95
N ALA A 48 0.23 -2.09 -9.46
CA ALA A 48 0.23 -3.44 -10.01
C ALA A 48 -0.21 -3.47 -11.48
N ALA A 49 -1.27 -2.74 -11.85
CA ALA A 49 -1.70 -2.65 -13.24
C ALA A 49 -0.64 -1.98 -14.14
N VAL A 50 -0.05 -0.87 -13.70
CA VAL A 50 1.00 -0.15 -14.45
C VAL A 50 2.23 -1.04 -14.66
N VAL A 51 2.73 -1.70 -13.61
CA VAL A 51 3.87 -2.61 -13.71
C VAL A 51 3.57 -3.77 -14.66
N GLY A 52 2.37 -4.35 -14.58
CA GLY A 52 1.93 -5.41 -15.50
C GLY A 52 1.98 -4.97 -16.97
N VAL A 53 1.54 -3.74 -17.27
CA VAL A 53 1.62 -3.18 -18.64
C VAL A 53 3.07 -2.99 -19.08
N VAL A 54 3.93 -2.44 -18.22
CA VAL A 54 5.35 -2.22 -18.54
C VAL A 54 6.07 -3.54 -18.84
N LEU A 55 5.80 -4.59 -18.07
CA LEU A 55 6.36 -5.92 -18.32
C LEU A 55 5.92 -6.51 -19.66
N LEU A 56 4.68 -6.26 -20.09
CA LEU A 56 4.24 -6.64 -21.44
C LEU A 56 4.94 -5.80 -22.52
N LEU A 57 5.20 -4.52 -22.28
CA LEU A 57 5.95 -3.69 -23.24
C LEU A 57 7.38 -4.19 -23.46
N PHE A 58 8.02 -4.78 -22.45
CA PHE A 58 9.35 -5.41 -22.61
C PHE A 58 9.34 -6.61 -23.56
N THR A 59 8.19 -7.17 -23.89
CA THR A 59 8.09 -8.24 -24.90
C THR A 59 8.14 -7.70 -26.34
N ILE A 60 7.99 -6.39 -26.54
CA ILE A 60 8.02 -5.76 -27.87
C ILE A 60 9.47 -5.63 -28.34
N GLY A 61 9.79 -6.25 -29.48
CA GLY A 61 11.13 -6.21 -30.08
C GLY A 61 12.06 -7.37 -29.67
N HIS A 62 11.54 -8.38 -28.97
CA HIS A 62 12.35 -9.45 -28.41
C HIS A 62 12.69 -10.58 -29.43
N PRO A 63 13.97 -11.00 -29.58
CA PRO A 63 14.35 -12.11 -30.44
C PRO A 63 14.29 -13.49 -29.72
N VAL A 64 13.45 -14.39 -30.22
CA VAL A 64 13.53 -15.88 -30.20
C VAL A 64 13.50 -16.63 -28.84
N SER A 65 13.91 -16.04 -27.71
CA SER A 65 13.98 -16.76 -26.43
C SER A 65 12.62 -16.85 -25.71
N TRP A 66 12.13 -18.07 -25.48
CA TRP A 66 10.92 -18.34 -24.71
C TRP A 66 11.08 -18.01 -23.22
N THR A 67 12.30 -18.08 -22.70
CA THR A 67 12.60 -17.80 -21.30
C THR A 67 12.28 -16.34 -20.96
N GLU A 68 12.77 -15.38 -21.74
CA GLU A 68 12.54 -13.95 -21.45
C GLU A 68 11.07 -13.56 -21.58
N PHE A 69 10.36 -14.17 -22.54
CA PHE A 69 8.91 -14.02 -22.65
C PHE A 69 8.20 -14.52 -21.39
N LEU A 70 8.53 -15.71 -20.90
CA LEU A 70 7.91 -16.28 -19.69
C LEU A 70 8.23 -15.44 -18.45
N PHE A 71 9.47 -14.97 -18.29
CA PHE A 71 9.88 -14.15 -17.16
C PHE A 71 9.28 -12.74 -17.18
N SER A 72 8.77 -12.27 -18.32
CA SER A 72 8.03 -11.01 -18.42
C SER A 72 6.51 -11.23 -18.29
N ALA A 73 5.98 -12.22 -19.01
CA ALA A 73 4.55 -12.49 -19.09
C ALA A 73 3.97 -13.09 -17.79
N VAL A 74 4.68 -14.02 -17.13
CA VAL A 74 4.17 -14.65 -15.89
C VAL A 74 4.04 -13.61 -14.77
N PRO A 75 5.05 -12.78 -14.46
CA PRO A 75 4.89 -11.72 -13.47
C PRO A 75 3.85 -10.68 -13.88
N ALA A 76 3.72 -10.36 -15.17
CA ALA A 76 2.67 -9.45 -15.64
C ALA A 76 1.26 -9.98 -15.30
N VAL A 77 1.00 -11.27 -15.56
CA VAL A 77 -0.27 -11.92 -15.20
C VAL A 77 -0.50 -11.87 -13.69
N VAL A 78 0.52 -12.17 -12.88
CA VAL A 78 0.42 -12.08 -11.42
C VAL A 78 0.09 -10.66 -10.96
N CYS A 79 0.71 -9.63 -11.56
CA CYS A 79 0.41 -8.24 -11.29
C CYS A 79 -1.04 -7.88 -11.62
N PHE A 80 -1.58 -8.33 -12.75
CA PHE A 80 -2.99 -8.10 -13.10
C PHE A 80 -3.96 -8.82 -12.17
N ILE A 81 -3.66 -10.07 -11.81
CA ILE A 81 -4.44 -10.81 -10.80
C ILE A 81 -4.42 -10.05 -9.48
N GLY A 82 -3.25 -9.58 -9.03
CA GLY A 82 -3.10 -8.78 -7.82
C GLY A 82 -3.90 -7.48 -7.87
N ALA A 83 -3.89 -6.77 -9.00
CA ALA A 83 -4.63 -5.53 -9.20
C ALA A 83 -6.15 -5.69 -9.03
N ILE A 84 -6.69 -6.86 -9.35
CA ILE A 84 -8.13 -7.17 -9.24
C ILE A 84 -8.45 -7.87 -7.91
N ALA A 85 -7.67 -8.87 -7.51
CA ALA A 85 -7.91 -9.69 -6.32
C ALA A 85 -7.72 -8.89 -5.03
N TYR A 86 -6.72 -8.00 -4.97
CA TYR A 86 -6.45 -7.17 -3.79
C TYR A 86 -7.65 -6.28 -3.40
N PRO A 87 -8.21 -5.44 -4.29
CA PRO A 87 -9.36 -4.62 -3.92
C PRO A 87 -10.62 -5.46 -3.65
N LEU A 88 -10.82 -6.59 -4.33
CA LEU A 88 -11.93 -7.50 -4.04
C LEU A 88 -11.84 -8.12 -2.64
N HIS A 89 -10.64 -8.56 -2.26
CA HIS A 89 -10.40 -9.12 -0.95
C HIS A 89 -10.50 -8.06 0.16
N GLN A 90 -10.01 -6.85 -0.09
CA GLN A 90 -10.18 -5.72 0.84
C GLN A 90 -11.65 -5.34 1.03
N ARG A 91 -12.49 -5.44 -0.01
CA ARG A 91 -13.94 -5.23 0.11
C ARG A 91 -14.60 -6.30 0.97
N ARG A 92 -14.20 -7.58 0.82
CA ARG A 92 -14.72 -8.68 1.63
C ARG A 92 -14.37 -8.57 3.11
N ARG A 93 -13.20 -8.02 3.45
CA ARG A 93 -12.77 -7.80 4.85
C ARG A 93 -13.46 -6.62 5.53
N ARG A 94 -14.14 -5.76 4.76
CA ARG A 94 -14.84 -4.57 5.26
C ARG A 94 -16.36 -4.80 5.42
N LEU A 95 -16.86 -5.96 4.99
CA LEU A 95 -18.21 -6.47 5.27
C LEU A 95 -18.16 -7.39 6.48
#